data_AF-A0A4Q7YU62-F1
#
_entry.id   AF-A0A4Q7YU62-F1
#
_cell.length_a   1.000
_cell.length_b   1.000
_cell.length_c   1.000
_cell.angle_alpha   90.00
_cell.angle_beta   90.00
_cell.angle_gamma   90.00
#
_symmetry.space_group_name_H-M   'P 1'
#
loop_
_entity.id
_entity.type
_entity.pdbx_description
1 polymer ?
#
loop_
_entity_poly.entity_id
_entity_poly.type
_entity_poly.pdbx_seq_one_letter_code
_entity_poly.pdbx_strand_id
1 'polypeptide(L)'
;MRLILLAICVIFASVMPAHSQGRESAATEAIVCGDPVNTPDCKMYVSGFADIVQMIFAVADPKKTVCNDLSNFLYEFIHEVQTNPEARKKDTQHVLYDLLTRDATCDEVKVRDLTAGHFIDTCLAGDIGFDLCSGYRMGATDALFLLDEGKDHALCGDKNLAFNVIPQMKLKLEADYKLRARPASEVITRVLFSLMPCPKDSH
;
A
#
# COMPACT_ATOMS: atom_id res chain seq x y z
N MET A 1 27.66 -25.09 -51.35
CA MET A 1 27.61 -25.62 -49.97
C MET A 1 27.57 -24.41 -49.04
N ARG A 2 26.40 -23.92 -48.59
CA ARG A 2 25.56 -24.37 -47.45
C ARG A 2 26.30 -24.39 -46.10
N LEU A 3 25.94 -23.45 -45.23
CA LEU A 3 25.70 -23.50 -43.77
C LEU A 3 25.86 -22.06 -43.22
N ILE A 4 24.81 -21.23 -43.12
CA ILE A 4 23.74 -21.17 -42.11
C ILE A 4 24.27 -21.03 -40.67
N LEU A 5 24.13 -19.83 -40.10
CA LEU A 5 23.79 -19.54 -38.70
C LEU A 5 23.48 -18.03 -38.60
N LEU A 6 22.24 -17.63 -38.91
CA LEU A 6 21.13 -17.38 -37.97
C LEU A 6 21.36 -16.17 -37.05
N ALA A 7 20.90 -15.03 -37.58
CA ALA A 7 20.08 -14.00 -36.93
C ALA A 7 20.04 -14.05 -35.39
N ILE A 8 20.75 -13.12 -34.77
CA ILE A 8 20.46 -12.68 -33.41
C ILE A 8 19.17 -11.86 -33.49
N CYS A 9 18.05 -12.53 -33.18
CA CYS A 9 16.79 -11.86 -32.94
C CYS A 9 16.93 -10.98 -31.71
N VAL A 10 16.78 -9.68 -31.94
CA VAL A 10 16.30 -8.71 -30.97
C VAL A 10 15.00 -9.25 -30.37
N ILE A 11 15.11 -9.85 -29.19
CA ILE A 11 13.96 -9.99 -28.30
C ILE A 11 14.17 -8.93 -27.23
N PHE A 12 13.33 -7.91 -27.30
CA PHE A 12 13.02 -7.01 -26.21
C PHE A 12 12.87 -7.85 -24.93
N ALA A 13 13.92 -7.86 -24.11
CA ALA A 13 13.70 -7.92 -22.69
C ALA A 13 12.93 -6.64 -22.39
N SER A 14 11.62 -6.76 -22.23
CA SER A 14 10.83 -5.79 -21.50
C SER A 14 11.48 -5.72 -20.13
N VAL A 15 12.43 -4.81 -19.99
CA VAL A 15 12.90 -4.33 -18.70
C VAL A 15 11.69 -3.57 -18.16
N MET A 16 10.73 -4.30 -17.61
CA MET A 16 9.96 -3.77 -16.50
C MET A 16 11.03 -3.37 -15.49
N PRO A 17 11.18 -2.08 -15.15
CA PRO A 17 12.07 -1.73 -14.08
C PRO A 17 11.57 -2.51 -12.87
N ALA A 18 12.40 -3.45 -12.41
CA ALA A 18 12.32 -3.95 -11.06
C ALA A 18 12.25 -2.68 -10.20
N HIS A 19 11.06 -2.38 -9.68
CA HIS A 19 10.87 -1.29 -8.72
C HIS A 19 11.81 -1.63 -7.57
N SER A 20 12.97 -0.99 -7.57
CA SER A 20 13.92 -1.10 -6.48
C SER A 20 13.15 -0.65 -5.25
N GLN A 21 12.97 -1.53 -4.28
CA GLN A 21 12.41 -1.23 -2.97
C GLN A 21 13.38 -0.35 -2.14
N GLY A 22 13.92 0.72 -2.75
CA GLY A 22 14.56 1.83 -2.07
C GLY A 22 13.51 2.91 -1.89
N ARG A 23 13.39 3.45 -0.68
CA ARG A 23 12.49 4.56 -0.38
C ARG A 23 12.72 5.68 -1.41
N GLU A 24 11.72 6.00 -2.23
CA GLU A 24 11.81 7.13 -3.15
C GLU A 24 11.53 8.44 -2.43
N SER A 25 12.21 9.51 -2.86
CA SER A 25 11.95 10.84 -2.30
C SER A 25 10.52 11.26 -2.62
N ALA A 26 9.86 11.93 -1.67
CA ALA A 26 8.50 12.41 -1.86
C ALA A 26 8.37 13.34 -3.08
N ALA A 27 9.43 14.09 -3.42
CA ALA A 27 9.48 14.93 -4.60
C ALA A 27 9.41 14.14 -5.92
N THR A 28 10.16 13.03 -6.04
CA THR A 28 10.13 12.17 -7.22
C THR A 28 8.74 11.54 -7.37
N GLU A 29 8.23 10.97 -6.28
CA GLU A 29 6.92 10.32 -6.28
C GLU A 29 5.81 11.31 -6.63
N ALA A 30 5.81 12.52 -6.07
CA ALA A 30 4.81 13.54 -6.39
C ALA A 30 4.84 13.98 -7.87
N ILE A 31 6.01 13.97 -8.51
CA ILE A 31 6.13 14.23 -9.95
C ILE A 31 5.50 13.08 -10.74
N VAL A 32 5.82 11.84 -10.40
CA VAL A 32 5.29 10.64 -11.06
C VAL A 32 3.77 10.55 -10.88
N CYS A 33 3.27 10.78 -9.67
CA CYS A 33 1.85 10.78 -9.37
C CYS A 33 1.08 11.96 -9.96
N GLY A 34 1.76 13.05 -10.30
CA GLY A 34 1.19 14.15 -11.08
C GLY A 34 0.95 13.79 -12.55
N ASP A 35 1.55 12.70 -13.06
CA ASP A 35 1.29 12.17 -14.39
C ASP A 35 -0.08 11.46 -14.44
N PRO A 36 -0.99 11.85 -15.35
CA PRO A 36 -2.27 11.17 -15.54
C PRO A 36 -2.16 9.66 -15.81
N VAL A 37 -1.05 9.20 -16.40
CA VAL A 37 -0.82 7.78 -16.69
C VAL A 37 -0.62 6.98 -15.40
N ASN A 38 0.11 7.54 -14.42
CA ASN A 38 0.45 6.86 -13.17
C ASN A 38 -0.49 7.22 -12.01
N THR A 39 -1.36 8.22 -12.19
CA THR A 39 -2.33 8.68 -11.17
C THR A 39 -3.18 7.54 -10.59
N PRO A 40 -3.71 6.58 -11.37
CA PRO A 40 -4.50 5.47 -10.82
C PRO A 40 -3.71 4.61 -9.83
N ASP A 41 -2.45 4.27 -10.15
CA ASP A 41 -1.60 3.42 -9.30
C ASP A 41 -1.22 4.14 -8.00
N CYS A 42 -0.84 5.42 -8.12
CA CYS A 42 -0.60 6.28 -6.96
C CYS A 42 -1.84 6.37 -6.07
N LYS A 43 -3.02 6.53 -6.66
CA LYS A 43 -4.27 6.58 -5.90
C LYS A 43 -4.50 5.28 -5.13
N MET A 44 -4.26 4.13 -5.75
CA MET A 44 -4.41 2.84 -5.07
C MET A 44 -3.39 2.64 -3.95
N TYR A 45 -2.11 2.97 -4.17
CA TYR A 45 -1.07 2.95 -3.15
C TYR A 45 -1.45 3.82 -1.95
N VAL A 46 -1.79 5.07 -2.22
CA VAL A 46 -2.17 6.03 -1.19
C VAL A 46 -3.42 5.59 -0.43
N SER A 47 -4.41 4.99 -1.11
CA SER A 47 -5.61 4.45 -0.46
C SER A 47 -5.28 3.32 0.52
N GLY A 48 -4.42 2.37 0.10
CA GLY A 48 -4.01 1.27 0.97
C GLY A 48 -3.24 1.72 2.21
N PHE A 49 -2.39 2.75 2.05
CA PHE A 49 -1.67 3.37 3.16
C PHE A 49 -2.65 4.02 4.16
N ALA A 50 -3.56 4.84 3.65
CA ALA A 50 -4.50 5.59 4.47
C ALA A 50 -5.45 4.69 5.27
N ASP A 51 -5.96 3.62 4.65
CA ASP A 51 -6.87 2.68 5.31
C ASP A 51 -6.22 1.98 6.52
N ILE A 52 -4.93 1.63 6.42
CA ILE A 52 -4.18 1.02 7.52
C ILE A 52 -3.96 2.00 8.66
N VAL A 53 -3.50 3.21 8.35
CA VAL A 53 -3.26 4.25 9.35
C VAL A 53 -4.57 4.55 10.08
N GLN A 54 -5.67 4.73 9.35
CA GLN A 54 -6.98 4.95 9.96
C GLN A 54 -7.41 3.80 10.87
N MET A 55 -7.26 2.55 10.42
CA MET A 55 -7.59 1.38 11.23
C MET A 55 -6.78 1.37 12.54
N ILE A 56 -5.50 1.70 12.48
CA ILE A 56 -4.62 1.73 13.66
C ILE A 56 -5.00 2.86 14.61
N PHE A 57 -5.30 4.05 14.10
CA PHE A 57 -5.81 5.16 14.90
C PHE A 57 -7.11 4.78 15.62
N ALA A 58 -8.06 4.16 14.91
CA ALA A 58 -9.34 3.75 15.49
C ALA A 58 -9.18 2.66 16.57
N VAL A 59 -8.16 1.79 16.47
CA VAL A 59 -7.84 0.81 17.50
C VAL A 59 -7.16 1.46 18.71
N ALA A 60 -6.23 2.39 18.49
CA ALA A 60 -5.46 3.04 19.54
C ALA A 60 -6.30 4.05 20.36
N ASP A 61 -7.21 4.75 19.72
CA ASP A 61 -8.16 5.67 20.35
C ASP A 61 -9.50 5.60 19.63
N PRO A 62 -10.47 4.79 20.12
CA PRO A 62 -11.78 4.61 19.47
C PRO A 62 -12.61 5.88 19.32
N LYS A 63 -12.19 7.00 19.95
CA LYS A 63 -12.83 8.31 19.85
C LYS A 63 -12.17 9.20 18.78
N LYS A 64 -11.05 8.78 18.21
CA LYS A 64 -10.33 9.49 17.17
C LYS A 64 -10.40 8.70 15.89
N THR A 65 -10.74 9.40 14.83
CA THR A 65 -10.83 8.81 13.51
C THR A 65 -10.44 9.82 12.46
N VAL A 66 -9.72 9.34 11.44
CA VAL A 66 -9.32 10.12 10.29
C VAL A 66 -10.57 10.49 9.50
N CYS A 67 -10.78 11.79 9.28
CA CYS A 67 -12.01 12.33 8.71
C CYS A 67 -11.86 12.94 7.32
N ASN A 68 -10.64 13.04 6.80
CA ASN A 68 -10.45 13.51 5.45
C ASN A 68 -11.13 12.55 4.48
N ASP A 69 -11.68 13.13 3.41
CA ASP A 69 -12.06 12.36 2.25
C ASP A 69 -10.78 11.75 1.67
N LEU A 70 -10.47 10.53 2.10
CA LEU A 70 -9.27 9.78 1.69
C LEU A 70 -9.18 9.67 0.16
N SER A 71 -10.31 9.83 -0.54
CA SER A 71 -10.39 9.94 -2.00
C SER A 71 -9.48 11.01 -2.60
N ASN A 72 -9.19 12.09 -1.85
CA ASN A 72 -8.39 13.23 -2.29
C ASN A 72 -7.01 13.31 -1.64
N PHE A 73 -6.62 12.29 -0.85
CA PHE A 73 -5.37 12.32 -0.11
C PHE A 73 -4.12 12.38 -1.02
N LEU A 74 -4.23 11.85 -2.26
CA LEU A 74 -3.20 12.01 -3.27
C LEU A 74 -2.96 13.49 -3.64
N TYR A 75 -4.02 14.29 -3.74
CA TYR A 75 -3.90 15.72 -4.02
C TYR A 75 -3.26 16.47 -2.86
N GLU A 76 -3.61 16.13 -1.61
CA GLU A 76 -2.99 16.69 -0.40
C GLU A 76 -1.50 16.37 -0.35
N PHE A 77 -1.12 15.12 -0.65
CA PHE A 77 0.28 14.72 -0.78
C PHE A 77 1.05 15.53 -1.83
N ILE A 78 0.54 15.56 -3.06
CA ILE A 78 1.20 16.30 -4.15
C ILE A 78 1.31 17.79 -3.77
N HIS A 79 0.25 18.37 -3.21
CA HIS A 79 0.24 19.76 -2.78
C HIS A 79 1.24 20.06 -1.67
N GLU A 80 1.30 19.24 -0.63
CA GLU A 80 2.26 19.38 0.48
C GLU A 80 3.69 19.31 -0.04
N VAL A 81 4.02 18.34 -0.89
CA VAL A 81 5.35 18.24 -1.49
C VAL A 81 5.65 19.45 -2.37
N GLN A 82 4.69 19.94 -3.14
CA GLN A 82 4.88 21.09 -4.01
C GLN A 82 5.01 22.41 -3.24
N THR A 83 4.48 22.53 -2.03
CA THR A 83 4.44 23.81 -1.30
C THR A 83 5.37 23.84 -0.08
N ASN A 84 5.74 22.70 0.48
CA ASN A 84 6.60 22.58 1.66
C ASN A 84 8.01 22.07 1.31
N PRO A 85 9.06 22.92 1.42
CA PRO A 85 10.44 22.51 1.14
C PRO A 85 10.97 21.37 2.02
N GLU A 86 10.44 21.21 3.24
CA GLU A 86 10.84 20.13 4.15
C GLU A 86 10.20 18.81 3.74
N ALA A 87 8.96 18.82 3.26
CA ALA A 87 8.30 17.62 2.75
C ALA A 87 9.04 17.03 1.53
N ARG A 88 9.58 17.88 0.64
CA ARG A 88 10.35 17.43 -0.55
C ARG A 88 11.60 16.62 -0.21
N LYS A 89 12.19 16.85 0.96
CA LYS A 89 13.43 16.20 1.39
C LYS A 89 13.17 14.88 2.13
N LYS A 90 11.91 14.62 2.51
CA LYS A 90 11.50 13.39 3.21
C LYS A 90 11.17 12.29 2.21
N ASP A 91 11.18 11.06 2.70
CA ASP A 91 10.64 9.92 1.96
C ASP A 91 9.11 10.05 1.83
N THR A 92 8.54 9.59 0.72
CA THR A 92 7.10 9.61 0.42
C THR A 92 6.26 9.17 1.61
N GLN A 93 6.66 8.04 2.18
CA GLN A 93 6.07 7.36 3.32
C GLN A 93 5.93 8.24 4.57
N HIS A 94 6.94 9.06 4.87
CA HIS A 94 6.92 9.98 6.02
C HIS A 94 5.97 11.16 5.79
N VAL A 95 5.94 11.69 4.57
CA VAL A 95 5.04 12.80 4.23
C VAL A 95 3.58 12.34 4.28
N LEU A 96 3.28 11.15 3.74
CA LEU A 96 1.94 10.56 3.80
C LEU A 96 1.49 10.32 5.24
N TYR A 97 2.39 9.83 6.10
CA TYR A 97 2.10 9.68 7.53
C TYR A 97 1.85 11.03 8.23
N ASP A 98 2.74 12.01 8.06
CA ASP A 98 2.61 13.35 8.67
C ASP A 98 1.28 14.02 8.27
N LEU A 99 0.89 13.90 7.00
CA LEU A 99 -0.39 14.44 6.49
C LEU A 99 -1.60 13.73 7.12
N LEU A 100 -1.58 12.39 7.19
CA LEU A 100 -2.67 11.63 7.82
C LEU A 100 -2.78 11.85 9.32
N THR A 101 -1.70 12.25 10.01
CA THR A 101 -1.71 12.45 11.46
C THR A 101 -1.99 13.89 11.88
N ARG A 102 -1.69 14.89 11.03
CA ARG A 102 -1.95 16.31 11.31
C ARG A 102 -3.42 16.69 11.27
N ASP A 103 -4.18 16.18 10.29
CA ASP A 103 -5.48 16.76 9.92
C ASP A 103 -6.69 15.89 10.34
N ALA A 104 -6.51 14.93 11.26
CA ALA A 104 -7.31 13.70 11.27
C ALA A 104 -8.06 13.35 12.57
N THR A 105 -8.68 14.30 13.24
CA THR A 105 -9.67 13.96 14.29
C THR A 105 -10.95 14.76 14.13
N CYS A 106 -12.07 14.08 13.88
CA CYS A 106 -13.41 14.67 13.97
C CYS A 106 -14.40 13.66 14.59
N ASP A 107 -15.58 14.17 14.95
CA ASP A 107 -16.58 13.44 15.76
C ASP A 107 -17.44 12.44 14.97
N GLU A 108 -17.45 12.47 13.62
CA GLU A 108 -18.22 11.54 12.78
C GLU A 108 -17.48 11.11 11.50
N VAL A 109 -17.48 9.80 11.21
CA VAL A 109 -16.71 9.19 10.11
C VAL A 109 -17.63 8.55 9.09
N LYS A 110 -17.30 8.74 7.81
CA LYS A 110 -17.78 7.88 6.73
C LYS A 110 -16.64 7.52 5.79
N VAL A 111 -15.87 6.52 6.16
CA VAL A 111 -15.03 5.81 5.19
C VAL A 111 -15.85 4.68 4.60
N ARG A 112 -15.86 4.60 3.27
CA ARG A 112 -16.41 3.44 2.56
C ARG A 112 -15.31 2.39 2.51
N ASP A 113 -15.38 1.44 3.43
CA ASP A 113 -14.41 0.35 3.47
C ASP A 113 -14.45 -0.45 2.16
N LEU A 114 -13.32 -0.53 1.48
CA LEU A 114 -13.10 -1.55 0.45
C LEU A 114 -13.22 -2.92 1.13
N THR A 115 -14.21 -3.73 0.75
CA THR A 115 -14.37 -5.06 1.35
C THR A 115 -13.29 -6.03 0.86
N ALA A 116 -12.89 -6.98 1.70
CA ALA A 116 -11.91 -8.00 1.36
C ALA A 116 -12.35 -8.87 0.17
N GLY A 117 -13.65 -9.13 0.06
CA GLY A 117 -14.23 -9.82 -1.10
C GLY A 117 -14.03 -9.02 -2.39
N HIS A 118 -14.41 -7.73 -2.39
CA HIS A 118 -14.23 -6.88 -3.56
C HIS A 118 -12.76 -6.70 -3.93
N PHE A 119 -11.88 -6.55 -2.94
CA PHE A 119 -10.43 -6.48 -3.15
C PHE A 119 -9.89 -7.72 -3.87
N ILE A 120 -10.21 -8.92 -3.39
CA ILE A 120 -9.73 -10.18 -4.00
C ILE A 120 -10.35 -10.42 -5.38
N ASP A 121 -11.63 -10.10 -5.56
CA ASP A 121 -12.26 -10.23 -6.87
C ASP A 121 -11.59 -9.30 -7.91
N THR A 122 -11.25 -8.07 -7.50
CA THR A 122 -10.47 -7.12 -8.33
C THR A 122 -9.08 -7.63 -8.63
N CYS A 123 -8.34 -8.17 -7.64
CA CYS A 123 -7.01 -8.75 -7.87
C CYS A 123 -7.00 -9.87 -8.92
N LEU A 124 -8.13 -10.58 -9.07
CA LEU A 124 -8.26 -11.71 -9.99
C LEU A 124 -8.86 -11.30 -11.34
N ALA A 125 -9.23 -10.02 -11.52
CA ALA A 125 -9.85 -9.48 -12.72
C ALA A 125 -8.82 -9.06 -13.78
N GLY A 126 -7.96 -10.00 -14.19
CA GLY A 126 -6.92 -9.78 -15.19
C GLY A 126 -5.79 -8.86 -14.71
N ASP A 127 -4.86 -8.55 -15.61
CA ASP A 127 -3.60 -7.86 -15.26
C ASP A 127 -3.83 -6.48 -14.64
N ILE A 128 -4.75 -5.69 -15.20
CA ILE A 128 -5.11 -4.36 -14.67
C ILE A 128 -5.64 -4.46 -13.23
N GLY A 129 -6.50 -5.45 -12.96
CA GLY A 129 -7.03 -5.67 -11.62
C GLY A 129 -5.95 -6.09 -10.61
N PHE A 130 -5.01 -6.92 -11.07
CA PHE A 130 -3.85 -7.33 -10.28
C PHE A 130 -2.93 -6.16 -9.95
N ASP A 131 -2.67 -5.27 -10.89
CA ASP A 131 -1.81 -4.10 -10.70
C ASP A 131 -2.42 -3.12 -9.69
N LEU A 132 -3.70 -2.78 -9.85
CA LEU A 132 -4.42 -1.89 -8.93
C LEU A 132 -4.42 -2.41 -7.50
N CYS A 133 -4.70 -3.71 -7.31
CA CYS A 133 -4.72 -4.30 -5.98
C CYS A 133 -3.31 -4.49 -5.40
N SER A 134 -2.30 -4.70 -6.25
CA SER A 134 -0.90 -4.70 -5.86
C SER A 134 -0.46 -3.34 -5.33
N GLY A 135 -0.86 -2.24 -5.97
CA GLY A 135 -0.64 -0.88 -5.48
C GLY A 135 -1.22 -0.69 -4.07
N TYR A 136 -2.50 -1.03 -3.88
CA TYR A 136 -3.16 -0.96 -2.57
C TYR A 136 -2.47 -1.82 -1.51
N ARG A 137 -2.11 -3.07 -1.84
CA ARG A 137 -1.35 -3.96 -0.93
C ARG A 137 -0.01 -3.34 -0.53
N MET A 138 0.72 -2.75 -1.48
CA MET A 138 2.00 -2.11 -1.21
C MET A 138 1.84 -0.95 -0.24
N GLY A 139 0.87 -0.06 -0.46
CA GLY A 139 0.59 1.04 0.47
C GLY A 139 0.24 0.56 1.87
N ALA A 140 -0.60 -0.48 1.98
CA ALA A 140 -0.97 -1.07 3.25
C ALA A 140 0.22 -1.69 4.00
N THR A 141 1.10 -2.38 3.26
CA THR A 141 2.31 -2.98 3.82
C THR A 141 3.27 -1.91 4.34
N ASP A 142 3.49 -0.87 3.53
CA ASP A 142 4.39 0.23 3.86
C ASP A 142 3.95 0.98 5.11
N ALA A 143 2.65 1.28 5.24
CA ALA A 143 2.09 1.90 6.43
C ALA A 143 2.40 1.09 7.70
N LEU A 144 2.24 -0.24 7.67
CA LEU A 144 2.55 -1.08 8.82
C LEU A 144 4.04 -1.09 9.18
N PHE A 145 4.95 -1.04 8.19
CA PHE A 145 6.39 -0.97 8.45
C PHE A 145 6.87 0.39 8.97
N LEU A 146 6.16 1.49 8.69
CA LEU A 146 6.54 2.84 9.16
C LEU A 146 6.02 3.16 10.55
N LEU A 147 4.83 2.67 10.86
CA LEU A 147 4.29 2.71 12.22
C LEU A 147 5.20 1.93 13.20
N ASP A 148 6.12 1.16 12.64
CA ASP A 148 7.09 0.29 13.29
C ASP A 148 8.46 0.87 13.60
N GLU A 149 8.71 2.15 13.28
CA GLU A 149 9.93 2.79 13.76
C GLU A 149 9.87 3.17 15.27
N GLY A 150 8.78 2.80 15.95
CA GLY A 150 8.66 2.76 17.42
C GLY A 150 9.15 1.43 18.02
N LYS A 151 9.47 1.42 19.32
CA LYS A 151 10.16 0.30 20.01
C LYS A 151 9.49 -1.09 19.95
N ASP A 152 8.22 -1.16 19.53
CA ASP A 152 7.46 -2.40 19.42
C ASP A 152 7.07 -2.63 17.96
N HIS A 153 7.85 -3.45 17.27
CA HIS A 153 7.56 -3.82 15.90
C HIS A 153 6.23 -4.63 15.82
N ALA A 154 5.34 -4.26 14.91
CA ALA A 154 4.07 -4.81 14.51
C ALA A 154 4.28 -5.85 13.40
N LEU A 155 5.31 -5.68 12.55
CA LEU A 155 5.73 -6.66 11.56
C LEU A 155 7.24 -6.92 11.64
N CYS A 156 7.63 -8.18 11.73
CA CYS A 156 9.03 -8.58 11.73
C CYS A 156 9.31 -9.55 10.60
N GLY A 157 10.37 -9.29 9.83
CA GLY A 157 10.84 -10.16 8.77
C GLY A 157 11.01 -9.45 7.43
N ASP A 158 11.15 -10.26 6.38
CA ASP A 158 11.38 -9.75 5.03
C ASP A 158 10.07 -9.20 4.43
N LYS A 159 10.08 -7.92 4.06
CA LYS A 159 8.98 -7.22 3.38
C LYS A 159 8.54 -7.92 2.09
N ASN A 160 9.42 -8.67 1.43
CA ASN A 160 9.06 -9.48 0.27
C ASN A 160 8.03 -10.56 0.58
N LEU A 161 7.84 -10.96 1.84
CA LEU A 161 6.75 -11.86 2.21
C LEU A 161 5.37 -11.25 1.96
N ALA A 162 5.25 -9.92 1.84
CA ALA A 162 4.01 -9.23 1.48
C ALA A 162 3.48 -9.62 0.09
N PHE A 163 4.32 -10.13 -0.83
CA PHE A 163 3.85 -10.70 -2.11
C PHE A 163 2.86 -11.86 -1.89
N ASN A 164 2.93 -12.54 -0.74
CA ASN A 164 2.02 -13.64 -0.40
C ASN A 164 0.68 -13.18 0.20
N VAL A 165 0.43 -11.88 0.36
CA VAL A 165 -0.83 -11.39 0.95
C VAL A 165 -2.04 -11.81 0.13
N ILE A 166 -2.03 -11.56 -1.18
CA ILE A 166 -3.14 -11.88 -2.09
C ILE A 166 -3.48 -13.39 -2.08
N PRO A 167 -2.53 -14.31 -2.30
CA PRO A 167 -2.85 -15.74 -2.27
C PRO A 167 -3.30 -16.23 -0.88
N GLN A 168 -2.74 -15.71 0.22
CA GLN A 168 -3.16 -16.08 1.58
C GLN A 168 -4.55 -15.52 1.94
N MET A 169 -4.86 -14.30 1.51
CA MET A 169 -6.20 -13.74 1.63
C MET A 169 -7.21 -14.61 0.90
N LYS A 170 -6.93 -15.01 -0.35
CA LYS A 170 -7.80 -15.90 -1.11
C LYS A 170 -8.11 -17.19 -0.33
N LEU A 171 -7.09 -17.88 0.16
CA LEU A 171 -7.25 -19.10 0.96
C LEU A 171 -8.11 -18.87 2.22
N LYS A 172 -7.89 -17.76 2.93
CA LYS A 172 -8.69 -17.42 4.12
C LYS A 172 -10.15 -17.11 3.78
N LEU A 173 -10.41 -16.38 2.69
CA LEU A 173 -11.77 -16.05 2.25
C LEU A 173 -12.55 -17.27 1.76
N GLU A 174 -11.86 -18.26 1.17
CA GLU A 174 -12.45 -19.55 0.77
C GLU A 174 -12.77 -20.41 2.01
N ALA A 175 -11.90 -20.38 3.03
CA ALA A 175 -12.11 -21.12 4.27
C ALA A 175 -13.19 -20.50 5.18
N ASP A 176 -13.34 -19.16 5.18
CA ASP A 176 -14.37 -18.44 5.92
C ASP A 176 -14.96 -17.30 5.08
N TYR A 177 -16.10 -17.58 4.43
CA TYR A 177 -16.81 -16.62 3.59
C TYR A 177 -17.21 -15.33 4.33
N LYS A 178 -17.39 -15.37 5.67
CA LYS A 178 -17.78 -14.17 6.44
C LYS A 178 -16.70 -13.09 6.38
N LEU A 179 -15.44 -13.48 6.18
CA LEU A 179 -14.33 -12.53 6.02
C LEU A 179 -14.47 -11.66 4.77
N ARG A 180 -15.24 -12.09 3.74
CA ARG A 180 -15.41 -11.32 2.51
C ARG A 180 -16.12 -9.98 2.73
N ALA A 181 -16.96 -9.87 3.76
CA ALA A 181 -17.67 -8.63 4.10
C ALA A 181 -16.85 -7.71 5.03
N ARG A 182 -15.69 -8.15 5.52
CA ARG A 182 -14.82 -7.34 6.37
C ARG A 182 -14.02 -6.33 5.53
N PRO A 183 -13.55 -5.22 6.12
CA PRO A 183 -12.62 -4.30 5.46
C PRO A 183 -11.38 -5.05 4.94
N ALA A 184 -10.92 -4.70 3.75
CA ALA A 184 -9.76 -5.29 3.12
C ALA A 184 -8.49 -5.03 3.94
N SER A 185 -8.33 -3.80 4.45
CA SER A 185 -7.25 -3.41 5.36
C SER A 185 -7.16 -4.31 6.59
N GLU A 186 -8.28 -4.57 7.28
CA GLU A 186 -8.33 -5.48 8.44
C GLU A 186 -7.82 -6.89 8.08
N VAL A 187 -8.27 -7.44 6.95
CA VAL A 187 -7.90 -8.80 6.54
C VAL A 187 -6.44 -8.84 6.06
N ILE A 188 -5.97 -7.82 5.33
CA ILE A 188 -4.58 -7.66 4.91
C ILE A 188 -3.66 -7.64 6.13
N THR A 189 -3.96 -6.81 7.14
CA THR A 189 -3.15 -6.72 8.35
C THR A 189 -3.07 -8.07 9.07
N ARG A 190 -4.18 -8.79 9.21
CA ARG A 190 -4.18 -10.14 9.82
C ARG A 190 -3.31 -11.13 9.04
N VAL A 191 -3.32 -11.04 7.71
CA VAL A 191 -2.47 -11.87 6.85
C VAL A 191 -1.00 -11.49 7.03
N LEU A 192 -0.68 -10.19 7.04
CA LEU A 192 0.67 -9.69 7.26
C LEU A 192 1.22 -10.12 8.63
N PHE A 193 0.43 -10.02 9.71
CA PHE A 193 0.83 -10.53 11.04
C PHE A 193 1.07 -12.04 11.07
N SER A 194 0.37 -12.81 10.23
CA SER A 194 0.60 -14.24 10.11
C SER A 194 1.86 -14.58 9.30
N LEU A 195 2.24 -13.72 8.36
CA LEU A 195 3.39 -13.91 7.47
C LEU A 195 4.70 -13.39 8.08
N MET A 196 4.61 -12.30 8.85
CA MET A 196 5.75 -11.58 9.42
C MET A 196 5.53 -11.35 10.92
N PRO A 197 5.35 -12.41 11.73
CA PRO A 197 5.12 -12.25 13.16
C PRO A 197 6.37 -11.74 13.87
N CYS A 198 6.21 -10.76 14.75
CA CYS A 198 7.26 -10.41 15.68
C CYS A 198 7.42 -11.46 16.78
N PRO A 199 8.66 -11.84 17.14
CA PRO A 199 8.91 -12.70 18.29
C PRO A 199 8.29 -12.07 19.53
N LYS A 200 7.56 -12.86 20.31
CA LYS A 200 6.90 -12.37 21.53
C LYS A 200 7.88 -12.08 22.68
N ASP A 201 9.16 -12.39 22.50
CA ASP A 201 10.18 -12.36 23.55
C ASP A 201 11.45 -11.63 23.07
N SER A 202 11.55 -10.34 23.40
CA SER A 202 12.83 -9.63 23.57
C SER A 202 12.69 -8.46 24.55
N HIS A 203 12.05 -8.75 25.68
CA HIS A 203 12.16 -8.00 26.93
C HIS A 203 12.66 -8.92 28.04
#